data_AF-A0A0R3UC81-F1
#
_entry.id   AF-A0A0R3UC81-F1
#
_cell.length_a   1.000
_cell.length_b   1.000
_cell.length_c   1.000
_cell.angle_alpha   90.00
_cell.angle_beta   90.00
_cell.angle_gamma   90.00
#
_symmetry.space_group_name_H-M   'P 1'
#
loop_
_entity.id
_entity.type
_entity.pdbx_description
1 polymer ?
#
loop_
_entity_poly.entity_id
_entity_poly.type
_entity_poly.pdbx_seq_one_letter_code
_entity_poly.pdbx_strand_id
1 'polypeptide(L)'
;MDLLYEGHITTTKLQKALLAVTSGIACMLYPQRPDFIALFGETTGHRALKRLFVKMRSDPEGAAVLANRPRIRSSTIDFGYLRQLPSHTFGSHYVAFLDRYGYSPNDRGLVNFVDDPDLAYVMQRYREVHDLVHVLLGQQTDMLGEVVVKWVEGLQLGLPLGLLGGFFGALRLKPK
;
A
#
# COMPACT_ATOMS: atom_id res chain seq x y z
N MET A 1 22.61 -0.68 -18.03
CA MET A 1 21.69 0.22 -17.33
C MET A 1 21.82 -0.12 -15.87
N ASP A 2 22.23 0.84 -15.04
CA ASP A 2 22.27 0.63 -13.60
C ASP A 2 20.84 0.46 -13.09
N LEU A 3 20.63 -0.54 -12.23
CA LEU A 3 19.35 -0.73 -11.55
C LEU A 3 19.09 0.49 -10.66
N LEU A 4 17.93 1.14 -10.84
CA LEU A 4 17.54 2.29 -10.02
C LEU A 4 17.46 1.94 -8.52
N TYR A 5 17.04 0.71 -8.24
CA TYR A 5 17.03 0.09 -6.92
C TYR A 5 16.86 -1.44 -7.07
N GLU A 6 17.06 -2.19 -5.98
CA GLU A 6 16.96 -3.65 -5.98
C GLU A 6 15.56 -4.13 -6.44
N GLY A 7 15.55 -4.98 -7.46
CA GLY A 7 14.31 -5.51 -8.04
C GLY A 7 13.57 -4.55 -8.99
N HIS A 8 14.12 -3.39 -9.32
CA HIS A 8 13.51 -2.51 -10.34
C HIS A 8 13.46 -3.21 -11.71
N ILE A 9 12.30 -3.13 -12.36
CA ILE A 9 12.02 -3.63 -13.71
C ILE A 9 11.81 -2.41 -14.62
N THR A 10 12.79 -2.16 -15.48
CA THR A 10 12.71 -1.10 -16.47
C THR A 10 11.65 -1.43 -17.51
N THR A 11 10.79 -0.44 -17.82
CA THR A 11 9.73 -0.59 -18.83
C THR A 11 9.72 0.62 -19.76
N THR A 12 9.39 0.40 -21.03
CA THR A 12 9.06 1.49 -21.96
C THR A 12 7.70 2.10 -21.60
N LYS A 13 7.42 3.30 -22.12
CA LYS A 13 6.08 3.93 -21.94
C LYS A 13 4.94 3.04 -22.44
N LEU A 14 5.16 2.33 -23.57
CA LEU A 14 4.18 1.40 -24.11
C LEU A 14 3.98 0.18 -23.20
N GLN A 15 5.06 -0.44 -22.73
CA GLN A 15 4.98 -1.55 -21.78
C GLN A 15 4.27 -1.13 -20.49
N LYS A 16 4.60 0.06 -19.95
CA LYS A 16 3.96 0.59 -18.74
C LYS A 16 2.47 0.86 -18.94
N ALA A 17 2.08 1.42 -20.09
CA ALA A 17 0.68 1.64 -20.42
C ALA A 17 -0.09 0.31 -20.57
N LEU A 18 0.51 -0.69 -21.23
CA LEU A 18 -0.08 -2.02 -21.35
C LEU A 18 -0.24 -2.67 -19.99
N LEU A 19 0.78 -2.63 -19.12
CA LEU A 19 0.71 -3.15 -17.76
C LEU A 19 -0.39 -2.45 -16.94
N ALA A 20 -0.55 -1.13 -17.06
CA ALA A 20 -1.62 -0.39 -16.38
C ALA A 20 -3.01 -0.86 -16.81
N VAL A 21 -3.24 -1.02 -18.12
CA VAL A 21 -4.54 -1.45 -18.65
C VAL A 21 -4.83 -2.90 -18.27
N THR A 22 -3.88 -3.81 -18.50
CA THR A 22 -4.08 -5.24 -18.25
C THR A 22 -4.23 -5.53 -16.76
N SER A 23 -3.42 -4.90 -15.90
CA SER A 23 -3.58 -5.05 -14.45
C SER A 23 -4.91 -4.47 -13.94
N GLY A 24 -5.39 -3.35 -14.49
CA GLY A 24 -6.70 -2.80 -14.15
C GLY A 24 -7.84 -3.75 -14.48
N ILE A 25 -7.83 -4.34 -15.68
CA ILE A 25 -8.81 -5.38 -16.07
C ILE A 25 -8.67 -6.61 -15.17
N ALA A 26 -7.44 -7.07 -14.93
CA ALA A 26 -7.18 -8.24 -14.10
C ALA A 26 -7.62 -8.06 -12.64
N CYS A 27 -7.51 -6.85 -12.07
CA CYS A 27 -8.06 -6.54 -10.73
C CYS A 27 -9.58 -6.76 -10.66
N MET A 28 -10.30 -6.46 -11.75
CA MET A 28 -11.74 -6.66 -11.79
C MET A 28 -12.10 -8.15 -11.93
N LEU A 29 -11.37 -8.89 -12.74
CA LEU A 29 -11.62 -10.31 -13.01
C LEU A 29 -11.14 -11.23 -11.87
N TYR A 30 -10.04 -10.87 -11.22
CA TYR A 30 -9.34 -11.67 -10.20
C TYR A 30 -9.06 -10.83 -8.95
N PRO A 31 -10.09 -10.36 -8.21
CA PRO A 31 -9.92 -9.50 -7.04
C PRO A 31 -9.09 -10.12 -5.90
N GLN A 32 -8.99 -11.45 -5.86
CA GLN A 32 -8.18 -12.21 -4.90
C GLN A 32 -6.66 -12.17 -5.20
N ARG A 33 -6.24 -11.50 -6.29
CA ARG A 33 -4.84 -11.42 -6.71
C ARG A 33 -4.25 -10.05 -6.37
N PRO A 34 -3.56 -9.92 -5.21
CA PRO A 34 -3.03 -8.63 -4.75
C PRO A 34 -1.89 -8.10 -5.64
N ASP A 35 -1.24 -8.97 -6.42
CA ASP A 35 -0.19 -8.60 -7.37
C ASP A 35 -0.72 -7.72 -8.51
N PHE A 36 -1.94 -7.94 -9.00
CA PHE A 36 -2.54 -7.05 -10.00
C PHE A 36 -2.86 -5.67 -9.42
N ILE A 37 -3.34 -5.63 -8.19
CA ILE A 37 -3.60 -4.38 -7.45
C ILE A 37 -2.30 -3.59 -7.27
N ALA A 38 -1.24 -4.29 -6.86
CA ALA A 38 0.10 -3.76 -6.72
C ALA A 38 0.63 -3.16 -8.03
N LEU A 39 0.59 -3.93 -9.11
CA LEU A 39 1.04 -3.52 -10.45
C LEU A 39 0.25 -2.32 -10.98
N PHE A 40 -1.07 -2.34 -10.81
CA PHE A 40 -1.93 -1.23 -11.21
C PHE A 40 -1.58 0.05 -10.47
N GLY A 41 -1.35 -0.03 -9.15
CA GLY A 41 -0.92 1.11 -8.34
C GLY A 41 0.41 1.70 -8.80
N GLU A 42 1.40 0.86 -9.11
CA GLU A 42 2.73 1.33 -9.55
C GLU A 42 2.69 2.00 -10.92
N THR A 43 1.94 1.43 -11.85
CA THR A 43 1.91 1.89 -13.25
C THR A 43 1.03 3.11 -13.46
N THR A 44 0.08 3.38 -12.56
CA THR A 44 -0.84 4.54 -12.63
C THR A 44 -0.52 5.63 -11.60
N GLY A 45 0.25 5.33 -10.55
CA GLY A 45 0.42 6.19 -9.37
C GLY A 45 1.36 7.39 -9.55
N HIS A 46 2.13 7.50 -10.63
CA HIS A 46 3.26 8.45 -10.74
C HIS A 46 2.94 9.89 -10.34
N ARG A 47 1.82 10.45 -10.82
CA ARG A 47 1.43 11.83 -10.51
C ARG A 47 1.07 12.03 -9.03
N ALA A 48 0.40 11.03 -8.44
CA ALA A 48 0.04 11.06 -7.03
C ALA A 48 1.29 10.89 -6.15
N LEU A 49 2.18 9.96 -6.51
CA LEU A 49 3.46 9.74 -5.81
C LEU A 49 4.33 10.99 -5.81
N LYS A 50 4.46 11.70 -6.94
CA LYS A 50 5.19 12.98 -6.98
C LYS A 50 4.61 14.02 -6.02
N ARG A 51 3.28 14.12 -5.96
CA ARG A 51 2.58 15.05 -5.05
C ARG A 51 2.82 14.67 -3.60
N LEU A 52 2.73 13.38 -3.28
CA LEU A 52 2.98 12.85 -1.93
C LEU A 52 4.42 13.07 -1.50
N PHE A 53 5.38 12.81 -2.38
CA PHE A 53 6.78 13.07 -2.10
C PHE A 53 7.04 14.54 -1.75
N VAL A 54 6.49 15.47 -2.53
CA VAL A 54 6.60 16.92 -2.23
C VAL A 54 5.93 17.25 -0.89
N LYS A 55 4.73 16.73 -0.63
CA LYS A 55 3.99 16.95 0.62
C LYS A 55 4.76 16.41 1.83
N MET A 56 5.31 15.20 1.73
CA MET A 56 6.15 14.61 2.77
C MET A 56 7.42 15.45 2.99
N ARG A 57 8.09 15.91 1.92
CA ARG A 57 9.31 16.71 2.05
C ARG A 57 9.07 18.08 2.70
N SER A 58 7.87 18.64 2.55
CA SER A 58 7.49 19.91 3.18
C SER A 58 7.06 19.78 4.65
N ASP A 59 6.91 18.56 5.15
CA ASP A 59 6.52 18.27 6.52
C ASP A 59 7.73 17.73 7.32
N PRO A 60 8.01 18.19 8.55
CA PRO A 60 9.16 17.72 9.31
C PRO A 60 9.19 16.20 9.54
N GLU A 61 8.04 15.59 9.86
CA GLU A 61 7.93 14.15 10.07
C GLU A 61 8.04 13.40 8.73
N GLY A 62 7.34 13.89 7.70
CA GLY A 62 7.45 13.34 6.35
C GLY A 62 8.88 13.37 5.81
N ALA A 63 9.62 14.46 6.04
CA ALA A 63 11.02 14.60 5.63
C ALA A 63 11.92 13.62 6.39
N ALA A 64 11.70 13.41 7.69
CA ALA A 64 12.41 12.41 8.47
C ALA A 64 12.14 10.98 7.97
N VAL A 65 10.90 10.67 7.57
CA VAL A 65 10.56 9.38 6.95
C VAL A 65 11.26 9.19 5.61
N LEU A 66 11.29 10.22 4.75
CA LEU A 66 11.99 10.15 3.45
C LEU A 66 13.51 10.00 3.60
N ALA A 67 14.09 10.62 4.64
CA ALA A 67 15.52 10.54 4.93
C ALA A 67 15.91 9.16 5.49
N ASN A 68 15.21 8.69 6.52
CA ASN A 68 15.54 7.45 7.24
C ASN A 68 15.06 6.18 6.53
N ARG A 69 14.09 6.32 5.62
CA ARG A 69 13.44 5.23 4.88
C ARG A 69 13.05 4.00 5.74
N PRO A 70 12.40 4.17 6.90
CA PRO A 70 12.05 3.04 7.76
C PRO A 70 11.13 2.05 7.03
N ARG A 71 11.35 0.75 7.30
CA ARG A 71 10.64 -0.38 6.69
C ARG A 71 9.83 -1.13 7.72
N ILE A 72 8.63 -1.55 7.33
CA ILE A 72 7.75 -2.39 8.17
C ILE A 72 7.82 -3.81 7.61
N ARG A 73 8.69 -4.62 8.20
CA ARG A 73 8.99 -6.00 7.77
C ARG A 73 9.08 -6.88 9.01
N SER A 74 8.93 -8.19 8.82
CA SER A 74 9.09 -9.14 9.94
C SER A 74 10.51 -9.13 10.53
N SER A 75 11.51 -8.65 9.77
CA SER A 75 12.88 -8.46 10.24
C SER A 75 13.11 -7.17 11.03
N THR A 76 12.18 -6.20 10.96
CA THR A 76 12.31 -4.89 11.63
C THR A 76 11.35 -4.73 12.80
N ILE A 77 10.41 -5.66 12.98
CA ILE A 77 9.40 -5.65 14.04
C ILE A 77 9.70 -6.75 15.06
N ASP A 78 9.79 -6.37 16.34
CA ASP A 78 9.82 -7.32 17.45
C ASP A 78 8.40 -7.72 17.85
N PHE A 79 7.89 -8.79 17.23
CA PHE A 79 6.55 -9.31 17.56
C PHE A 79 6.47 -9.90 18.97
N GLY A 80 7.59 -10.36 19.54
CA GLY A 80 7.63 -10.85 20.91
C GLY A 80 7.34 -9.74 21.89
N TYR A 81 7.95 -8.58 21.68
CA TYR A 81 7.67 -7.35 22.42
C TYR A 81 6.23 -6.86 22.20
N LEU A 82 5.75 -6.77 20.94
CA LEU A 82 4.40 -6.28 20.66
C LEU A 82 3.30 -7.10 21.33
N ARG A 83 3.46 -8.43 21.42
CA ARG A 83 2.49 -9.32 22.11
C ARG A 83 2.47 -9.13 23.62
N GLN A 84 3.52 -8.57 24.21
CA GLN A 84 3.61 -8.27 25.64
C GLN A 84 3.06 -6.88 26.00
N LEU A 85 2.81 -6.03 25.00
CA LEU A 85 2.28 -4.69 25.26
C LEU A 85 0.86 -4.75 25.85
N PRO A 86 0.48 -3.76 26.67
CA PRO A 86 -0.89 -3.64 27.16
C PRO A 86 -1.91 -3.62 26.02
N SER A 87 -3.08 -4.22 26.25
CA SER A 87 -4.14 -4.40 25.24
C SER A 87 -4.72 -3.10 24.68
N HIS A 88 -4.52 -1.97 25.34
CA HIS A 88 -4.99 -0.65 24.87
C HIS A 88 -3.99 0.06 23.95
N THR A 89 -2.82 -0.54 23.69
CA THR A 89 -1.80 0.06 22.83
C THR A 89 -2.02 -0.31 21.37
N PHE A 90 -1.63 0.58 20.47
CA PHE A 90 -1.71 0.33 19.03
C PHE A 90 -0.87 -0.89 18.60
N GLY A 91 0.31 -1.08 19.21
CA GLY A 91 1.19 -2.22 18.92
C GLY A 91 0.55 -3.58 19.24
N SER A 92 -0.14 -3.68 20.39
CA SER A 92 -0.88 -4.88 20.77
C SER A 92 -2.03 -5.16 19.80
N HIS A 93 -2.78 -4.12 19.40
CA HIS A 93 -3.83 -4.26 18.38
C HIS A 93 -3.29 -4.66 17.00
N TYR A 94 -2.13 -4.14 16.60
CA TYR A 94 -1.52 -4.48 15.32
C TYR A 94 -1.10 -5.95 15.25
N VAL A 95 -0.39 -6.46 16.27
CA VAL A 95 0.01 -7.87 16.27
C VAL A 95 -1.20 -8.80 16.39
N ALA A 96 -2.22 -8.43 17.16
CA ALA A 96 -3.47 -9.19 17.23
C ALA A 96 -4.22 -9.24 15.88
N PHE A 97 -4.20 -8.15 15.11
CA PHE A 97 -4.75 -8.12 13.75
C PHE A 97 -4.00 -9.08 12.82
N LEU A 98 -2.67 -9.03 12.80
CA LEU A 98 -1.86 -9.93 11.98
C LEU A 98 -2.09 -11.40 12.37
N ASP A 99 -2.08 -11.72 13.67
CA ASP A 99 -2.30 -13.07 14.19
C ASP A 99 -3.71 -13.59 13.83
N ARG A 100 -4.74 -12.73 13.89
CA ARG A 100 -6.12 -13.09 13.57
C ARG A 100 -6.31 -13.49 12.10
N TYR A 101 -5.68 -12.78 11.18
CA TYR A 101 -5.85 -13.00 9.74
C TYR A 101 -4.73 -13.85 9.14
N GLY A 102 -3.70 -14.22 9.92
CA GLY A 102 -2.54 -14.96 9.44
C GLY A 102 -1.68 -14.17 8.46
N TYR A 103 -1.67 -12.84 8.59
CA TYR A 103 -0.89 -11.96 7.71
C TYR A 103 0.53 -11.74 8.23
N SER A 104 1.43 -11.48 7.28
CA SER A 104 2.79 -11.06 7.53
C SER A 104 3.04 -9.68 6.90
N PRO A 105 3.78 -8.77 7.56
CA PRO A 105 4.24 -7.53 6.92
C PRO A 105 5.06 -7.78 5.64
N ASN A 106 5.62 -8.98 5.49
CA ASN A 106 6.36 -9.37 4.29
C ASN A 106 5.44 -9.65 3.09
N ASP A 107 4.15 -9.90 3.29
CA ASP A 107 3.17 -10.14 2.21
C ASP A 107 2.95 -8.87 1.35
N ARG A 108 3.34 -7.71 1.87
CA ARG A 108 3.39 -6.44 1.12
C ARG A 108 4.56 -6.47 0.14
N GLY A 109 4.28 -6.97 -1.06
CA GLY A 109 5.25 -7.13 -2.16
C GLY A 109 6.07 -5.87 -2.47
N LEU A 110 7.30 -6.09 -2.94
CA LEU A 110 8.21 -5.01 -3.32
C LEU A 110 7.69 -4.23 -4.53
N VAL A 111 8.02 -2.94 -4.60
CA VAL A 111 7.71 -2.08 -5.76
C VAL A 111 8.73 -2.35 -6.86
N ASN A 112 8.31 -2.58 -8.10
CA ASN A 112 9.20 -3.00 -9.19
C ASN A 112 9.17 -2.06 -10.42
N PHE A 113 8.07 -1.37 -10.68
CA PHE A 113 7.76 -0.66 -11.93
C PHE A 113 7.68 0.87 -11.77
N VAL A 114 8.22 1.43 -10.68
CA VAL A 114 8.32 2.89 -10.48
C VAL A 114 9.72 3.34 -10.86
N ASP A 115 9.86 4.20 -11.88
CA ASP A 115 11.17 4.59 -12.44
C ASP A 115 11.82 5.76 -11.68
N ASP A 116 11.71 5.75 -10.36
CA ASP A 116 12.28 6.76 -9.48
C ASP A 116 12.42 6.16 -8.06
N PRO A 117 13.64 6.06 -7.49
CA PRO A 117 13.86 5.43 -6.19
C PRO A 117 13.15 6.12 -5.01
N ASP A 118 12.92 7.43 -5.09
CA ASP A 118 12.24 8.18 -4.05
C ASP A 118 10.74 7.91 -4.10
N LEU A 119 10.17 7.94 -5.31
CA LEU A 119 8.75 7.61 -5.50
C LEU A 119 8.46 6.13 -5.25
N ALA A 120 9.40 5.25 -5.59
CA ALA A 120 9.31 3.83 -5.29
C ALA A 120 9.24 3.59 -3.78
N TYR A 121 10.04 4.31 -2.99
CA TYR A 121 9.94 4.26 -1.53
C TYR A 121 8.59 4.78 -1.02
N VAL A 122 8.08 5.90 -1.55
CA VAL A 122 6.75 6.41 -1.15
C VAL A 122 5.65 5.39 -1.46
N MET A 123 5.68 4.78 -2.64
CA MET A 123 4.72 3.73 -3.03
C MET A 123 4.83 2.50 -2.12
N GLN A 124 6.05 2.13 -1.76
CA GLN A 124 6.30 1.00 -0.90
C GLN A 124 5.86 1.26 0.54
N ARG A 125 6.08 2.48 1.04
CA ARG A 125 5.61 2.90 2.36
C ARG A 125 4.09 2.86 2.41
N TYR A 126 3.40 3.31 1.36
CA TYR A 126 1.95 3.16 1.22
C TYR A 126 1.49 1.71 1.39
N ARG A 127 2.16 0.73 0.75
CA ARG A 127 1.82 -0.69 0.91
C ARG A 127 2.02 -1.18 2.34
N GLU A 128 3.13 -0.79 2.95
CA GLU A 128 3.54 -1.25 4.28
C GLU A 128 2.64 -0.74 5.40
N VAL A 129 2.06 0.46 5.25
CA VAL A 129 1.17 1.02 6.28
C VAL A 129 -0.29 0.57 6.13
N HIS A 130 -0.67 -0.08 5.03
CA HIS A 130 -2.06 -0.43 4.76
C HIS A 130 -2.71 -1.24 5.91
N ASP A 131 -2.04 -2.27 6.43
CA ASP A 131 -2.55 -3.05 7.57
C ASP A 131 -2.65 -2.21 8.85
N LEU A 132 -1.75 -1.22 9.01
CA LEU A 132 -1.86 -0.26 10.12
C LEU A 132 -3.09 0.63 9.98
N VAL A 133 -3.49 0.99 8.75
CA VAL A 133 -4.71 1.77 8.50
C VAL A 133 -5.95 0.96 8.86
N HIS A 134 -6.00 -0.34 8.54
CA HIS A 134 -7.07 -1.22 9.02
C HIS A 134 -7.22 -1.17 10.55
N VAL A 135 -6.10 -1.34 11.26
CA VAL A 135 -6.07 -1.33 12.73
C VAL A 135 -6.49 0.03 13.29
N LEU A 136 -5.97 1.12 12.72
CA LEU A 136 -6.27 2.47 13.16
C LEU A 136 -7.75 2.83 12.99
N LEU A 137 -8.38 2.35 11.92
CA LEU A 137 -9.79 2.60 11.62
C LEU A 137 -10.74 1.53 12.22
N GLY A 138 -10.21 0.52 12.90
CA GLY A 138 -10.99 -0.61 13.40
C GLY A 138 -11.72 -1.40 12.31
N GLN A 139 -11.19 -1.40 11.07
CA GLN A 139 -11.81 -2.07 9.93
C GLN A 139 -11.25 -3.48 9.75
N GLN A 140 -12.16 -4.44 9.56
CA GLN A 140 -11.80 -5.81 9.17
C GLN A 140 -11.38 -5.86 7.69
N THR A 141 -10.87 -6.99 7.22
CA THR A 141 -10.50 -7.22 5.80
C THR A 141 -11.62 -7.87 4.99
N ASP A 142 -12.87 -7.73 5.43
CA ASP A 142 -14.02 -8.04 4.59
C ASP A 142 -14.20 -6.95 3.50
N MET A 143 -15.07 -7.21 2.53
CA MET A 143 -15.27 -6.30 1.40
C MET A 143 -15.63 -4.87 1.84
N LEU A 144 -16.44 -4.72 2.91
CA LEU A 144 -16.84 -3.41 3.39
C LEU A 144 -15.64 -2.69 4.03
N GLY A 145 -14.90 -3.36 4.89
CA GLY A 145 -13.73 -2.81 5.56
C GLY A 145 -12.63 -2.41 4.58
N GLU A 146 -12.36 -3.24 3.56
CA GLU A 146 -11.46 -2.91 2.46
C GLU A 146 -11.91 -1.66 1.70
N VAL A 147 -13.20 -1.55 1.36
CA VAL A 147 -13.74 -0.37 0.67
C VAL A 147 -13.56 0.89 1.51
N VAL A 148 -13.84 0.83 2.82
CA VAL A 148 -13.64 1.96 3.75
C VAL A 148 -12.17 2.38 3.78
N VAL A 149 -11.25 1.44 3.95
CA VAL A 149 -9.80 1.72 3.95
C VAL A 149 -9.38 2.33 2.61
N LYS A 150 -9.85 1.80 1.48
CA LYS A 150 -9.54 2.34 0.15
C LYS A 150 -10.04 3.76 -0.05
N TRP A 151 -11.19 4.12 0.50
CA TRP A 151 -11.66 5.51 0.49
C TRP A 151 -10.76 6.43 1.29
N VAL A 152 -10.37 6.03 2.52
CA VAL A 152 -9.44 6.82 3.33
C VAL A 152 -8.10 6.99 2.63
N GLU A 153 -7.51 5.91 2.13
CA GLU A 153 -6.28 5.94 1.35
C GLU A 153 -6.42 6.80 0.09
N GLY A 154 -7.52 6.63 -0.66
CA GLY A 154 -7.78 7.35 -1.89
C GLY A 154 -7.90 8.86 -1.67
N LEU A 155 -8.64 9.28 -0.64
CA LEU A 155 -8.84 10.69 -0.30
C LEU A 155 -7.56 11.34 0.26
N GLN A 156 -6.81 10.64 1.11
CA GLN A 156 -5.59 11.19 1.71
C GLN A 156 -4.41 11.21 0.73
N LEU A 157 -4.27 10.17 -0.09
CA LEU A 157 -3.08 9.93 -0.90
C LEU A 157 -3.27 10.32 -2.37
N GLY A 158 -4.51 10.33 -2.86
CA GLY A 158 -4.83 10.61 -4.26
C GLY A 158 -4.34 9.52 -5.23
N LEU A 159 -3.97 8.34 -4.73
CA LEU A 159 -3.56 7.21 -5.57
C LEU A 159 -4.77 6.69 -6.35
N PRO A 160 -4.65 6.50 -7.69
CA PRO A 160 -5.75 5.95 -8.49
C PRO A 160 -6.25 4.61 -7.95
N LEU A 161 -5.36 3.78 -7.44
CA LEU A 161 -5.71 2.50 -6.83
C LEU A 161 -6.68 2.65 -5.65
N GLY A 162 -6.45 3.60 -4.75
CA GLY A 162 -7.34 3.83 -3.60
C GLY A 162 -8.71 4.35 -4.05
N LEU A 163 -8.73 5.37 -4.91
CA LEU A 163 -9.98 5.97 -5.41
C LEU A 163 -10.83 4.98 -6.22
N LEU A 164 -10.21 4.27 -7.17
CA LEU A 164 -10.91 3.29 -8.00
C LEU A 164 -11.27 2.04 -7.20
N GLY A 165 -10.42 1.60 -6.27
CA GLY A 165 -10.73 0.50 -5.35
C GLY A 165 -11.94 0.80 -4.47
N GLY A 166 -12.00 1.99 -3.88
CA GLY A 166 -13.16 2.44 -3.10
C GLY A 166 -14.43 2.54 -3.95
N PHE A 167 -14.34 3.11 -5.15
CA PHE A 167 -15.48 3.24 -6.06
C PHE A 167 -16.00 1.88 -6.57
N PHE A 168 -15.15 1.08 -7.21
CA PHE A 168 -15.56 -0.20 -7.79
C PHE A 168 -15.86 -1.26 -6.73
N GLY A 169 -15.18 -1.22 -5.58
CA GLY A 169 -15.51 -2.09 -4.45
C GLY A 169 -16.89 -1.76 -3.88
N ALA A 170 -17.24 -0.48 -3.76
CA ALA A 170 -18.57 -0.06 -3.31
C ALA A 170 -19.69 -0.56 -4.23
N LEU A 171 -19.48 -0.58 -5.56
CA LEU A 171 -20.45 -1.14 -6.51
C LEU A 171 -20.72 -2.64 -6.33
N ARG A 172 -19.81 -3.36 -5.67
CA ARG A 172 -19.94 -4.80 -5.38
C ARG A 172 -20.59 -5.09 -4.03
N LEU A 173 -20.83 -4.06 -3.22
CA LEU A 173 -21.58 -4.22 -1.98
C LEU A 173 -23.05 -4.47 -2.33
N LYS A 174 -23.58 -5.63 -1.91
CA LYS A 174 -25.00 -5.90 -2.07
C LYS A 174 -25.80 -4.93 -1.18
N PRO A 175 -26.90 -4.34 -1.68
CA PRO A 175 -27.86 -3.69 -0.80
C PRO A 175 -28.36 -4.69 0.26
N LYS A 176 -28.65 -4.19 1.46
CA LYS A 176 -29.36 -4.97 2.47
C LYS A 176 -30.76 -5.36 1.98
#